data_AF-A0A9R1SQI9-F1
#
_entry.id   AF-A0A9R1SQI9-F1
#
_cell.length_a   1.000
_cell.length_b   1.000
_cell.length_c   1.000
_cell.angle_alpha   90.00
_cell.angle_beta   90.00
_cell.angle_gamma   90.00
#
_symmetry.space_group_name_H-M   'P 1'
#
loop_
_entity.id
_entity.type
_entity.pdbx_description
1 polymer ?
#
loop_
_entity_poly.entity_id
_entity_poly.type
_entity_poly.pdbx_seq_one_letter_code
_entity_poly.pdbx_strand_id
1 'polypeptide(L)'
;MASCAVQMIGKVTRKKVEKLKFETNILKGPYMKHPLQNRWGLWFYKNDKSKMWQDNLRLITKFDTVEDFWSLYNNIQPPSKLSSGCDYSMFKDGIEPMWEDRSNKCGGRWLITLAKQHRHTELNHFWLETLLCLIGEGFGSFSRDICGSVINIRAKGDKIAIWTSNAENCETVTYIGKKYKESLGLPQKLVIGYQAHADTATKSNSITKNKFVV
;
A
#
# COMPACT_ATOMS: atom_id res chain seq x y z
N MET A 1 60.04 -42.02 -35.30
CA MET A 1 60.27 -40.57 -35.18
C MET A 1 59.04 -39.85 -35.73
N ALA A 2 58.40 -39.03 -34.87
CA ALA A 2 57.52 -37.87 -35.14
C ALA A 2 56.44 -37.97 -36.26
N SER A 3 55.26 -37.38 -36.21
CA SER A 3 54.47 -36.53 -35.32
C SER A 3 53.36 -36.00 -36.25
N CYS A 4 52.08 -36.05 -35.90
CA CYS A 4 51.16 -34.94 -36.19
C CYS A 4 49.79 -35.15 -35.55
N ALA A 5 49.24 -34.02 -35.11
CA ALA A 5 48.12 -33.76 -34.24
C ALA A 5 46.74 -34.09 -34.81
N VAL A 6 45.83 -34.55 -33.95
CA VAL A 6 44.39 -34.22 -34.00
C VAL A 6 43.80 -34.27 -32.56
N GLN A 7 43.18 -33.16 -32.15
CA GLN A 7 42.02 -33.03 -31.23
C GLN A 7 42.16 -33.25 -29.71
N MET A 8 41.96 -32.18 -28.91
CA MET A 8 40.68 -31.82 -28.26
C MET A 8 40.84 -31.10 -26.90
N ILE A 9 40.01 -30.06 -26.73
CA ILE A 9 39.50 -29.48 -25.47
C ILE A 9 40.48 -28.63 -24.65
N GLY A 10 40.27 -27.31 -24.67
CA GLY A 10 40.78 -26.45 -23.61
C GLY A 10 40.70 -24.95 -23.86
N LYS A 11 39.73 -24.32 -23.18
CA LYS A 11 39.72 -22.92 -22.71
C LYS A 11 39.14 -21.86 -23.65
N VAL A 12 37.81 -21.74 -23.52
CA VAL A 12 37.04 -20.51 -23.68
C VAL A 12 37.80 -19.33 -23.06
N THR A 13 38.25 -18.41 -23.90
CA THR A 13 38.95 -17.18 -23.49
C THR A 13 37.96 -16.17 -22.91
N ARG A 14 38.28 -15.68 -21.71
CA ARG A 14 37.57 -14.62 -20.98
C ARG A 14 37.34 -13.40 -21.88
N LYS A 15 36.10 -13.16 -22.30
CA LYS A 15 35.68 -11.84 -22.80
C LYS A 15 35.78 -10.84 -21.64
N LYS A 16 36.57 -9.79 -21.86
CA LYS A 16 36.63 -8.57 -21.03
C LYS A 16 35.20 -8.04 -20.88
N VAL A 17 34.68 -8.03 -19.66
CA VAL A 17 33.45 -7.28 -19.34
C VAL A 17 33.86 -5.81 -19.32
N GLU A 18 33.55 -5.09 -20.39
CA GLU A 18 33.62 -3.64 -20.39
C GLU A 18 32.63 -3.12 -19.34
N LYS A 19 33.14 -2.44 -18.31
CA LYS A 19 32.31 -1.64 -17.41
C LYS A 19 31.70 -0.51 -18.23
N LEU A 20 30.48 -0.71 -18.70
CA LEU A 20 29.59 0.38 -19.09
C LEU A 20 29.43 1.28 -17.87
N LYS A 21 30.13 2.42 -17.87
CA LYS A 21 29.85 3.50 -16.94
C LYS A 21 28.44 3.99 -17.28
N PHE A 22 27.48 3.63 -16.45
CA PHE A 22 26.16 4.24 -16.50
C PHE A 22 26.34 5.67 -16.01
N GLU A 23 26.59 6.60 -16.93
CA GLU A 23 26.52 8.02 -16.63
C GLU A 23 25.06 8.31 -16.28
N THR A 24 24.79 8.42 -14.98
CA THR A 24 23.54 8.97 -14.50
C THR A 24 23.49 10.41 -14.96
N ASN A 25 22.78 10.66 -16.06
CA ASN A 25 22.29 11.98 -16.40
C ASN A 25 21.31 12.42 -15.31
N ILE A 26 21.84 12.81 -14.15
CA ILE A 26 21.08 13.52 -13.13
C ILE A 26 20.65 14.82 -13.81
N LEU A 27 19.37 14.92 -14.12
CA LEU A 27 18.76 16.07 -14.77
C LEU A 27 19.15 17.34 -14.00
N LYS A 28 20.09 18.12 -14.55
CA LYS A 28 20.46 19.44 -14.05
C LYS A 28 19.40 20.45 -14.51
N GLY A 29 18.18 20.30 -13.99
CA GLY A 29 17.11 21.29 -14.09
C GLY A 29 16.93 22.01 -12.74
N PRO A 30 16.19 23.13 -12.70
CA PRO A 30 15.73 23.68 -11.43
C PRO A 30 14.99 22.59 -10.64
N TYR A 31 15.29 22.46 -9.34
CA TYR A 31 14.67 21.47 -8.44
C TYR A 31 13.17 21.77 -8.26
N MET A 32 12.36 21.42 -9.27
CA MET A 32 10.91 21.49 -9.21
C MET A 32 10.39 20.13 -8.76
N LYS A 33 9.67 20.12 -7.64
CA LYS A 33 8.98 18.93 -7.15
C LYS A 33 7.79 18.60 -8.05
N HIS A 34 7.46 17.33 -8.15
CA HIS A 34 6.34 16.85 -8.97
C HIS A 34 5.06 16.83 -8.12
N PRO A 35 4.07 17.68 -8.41
CA PRO A 35 2.84 17.73 -7.63
C PRO A 35 2.02 16.46 -7.79
N LEU A 36 1.41 16.02 -6.70
CA LEU A 36 0.37 14.99 -6.69
C LEU A 36 -1.00 15.63 -6.97
N GLN A 37 -1.95 14.85 -7.47
CA GLN A 37 -3.32 15.33 -7.70
C GLN A 37 -4.04 15.73 -6.40
N ASN A 38 -3.73 15.03 -5.30
CA ASN A 38 -4.27 15.28 -3.98
C ASN A 38 -3.13 15.47 -2.97
N ARG A 39 -3.40 16.29 -1.94
CA ARG A 39 -2.59 16.30 -0.72
C ARG A 39 -3.02 15.14 0.18
N TRP A 40 -2.05 14.50 0.81
CA TRP A 40 -2.25 13.33 1.67
C TRP A 40 -1.69 13.58 3.07
N GLY A 41 -2.35 13.04 4.08
CA GLY A 41 -1.87 12.97 5.46
C GLY A 41 -1.54 11.54 5.85
N LEU A 42 -0.32 11.33 6.38
CA LEU A 42 0.06 10.06 7.01
C LEU A 42 -0.18 10.14 8.52
N TRP A 43 -0.89 9.14 9.05
CA TRP A 43 -1.24 9.00 10.44
C TRP A 43 -0.65 7.73 11.02
N PHE A 44 -0.32 7.77 12.31
CA PHE A 44 0.13 6.64 13.08
C PHE A 44 -0.80 6.41 14.26
N TYR A 45 -1.21 5.16 14.45
CA TYR A 45 -1.94 4.73 15.63
C TYR A 45 -1.07 3.76 16.42
N LYS A 46 -1.03 3.92 17.74
CA LYS A 46 -0.44 2.92 18.65
C LYS A 46 -1.40 2.65 19.78
N ASN A 47 -1.83 1.41 19.92
CA ASN A 47 -2.77 1.02 20.97
C ASN A 47 -2.15 1.15 22.37
N ASP A 48 -2.41 2.27 23.03
CA ASP A 48 -2.13 2.49 24.44
C ASP A 48 -3.45 2.32 25.21
N LYS A 49 -3.54 1.24 26.00
CA LYS A 49 -4.77 0.90 26.73
C LYS A 49 -5.14 1.92 27.81
N SER A 50 -4.23 2.83 28.17
CA SER A 50 -4.47 3.88 29.16
C SER A 50 -5.20 5.11 28.58
N LYS A 51 -5.35 5.18 27.25
CA LYS A 51 -5.91 6.33 26.54
C LYS A 51 -7.18 5.98 25.79
N MET A 52 -7.99 6.99 25.48
CA MET A 52 -9.09 6.83 24.53
C MET A 52 -8.52 6.54 23.13
N TRP A 53 -9.31 5.87 22.29
CA TRP A 53 -8.86 5.47 20.95
C TRP A 53 -8.38 6.66 20.12
N GLN A 54 -9.09 7.79 20.19
CA GLN A 54 -8.80 9.00 19.43
C GLN A 54 -7.42 9.59 19.80
N ASP A 55 -7.04 9.54 21.08
CA ASP A 55 -5.75 10.05 21.57
C ASP A 55 -4.54 9.19 21.14
N ASN A 56 -4.82 7.95 20.71
CA ASN A 56 -3.82 7.03 20.19
C ASN A 56 -3.52 7.27 18.71
N LEU A 57 -4.36 8.03 18.01
CA LEU A 57 -4.20 8.39 16.62
C LEU A 57 -3.47 9.74 16.50
N ARG A 58 -2.41 9.78 15.70
CA ARG A 58 -1.58 10.98 15.52
C ARG A 58 -1.27 11.23 14.06
N LEU A 59 -1.47 12.45 13.61
CA LEU A 59 -0.97 12.89 12.31
C LEU A 59 0.56 13.00 12.38
N ILE A 60 1.27 12.35 11.47
CA ILE A 60 2.73 12.44 11.35
C ILE A 60 3.09 13.66 10.52
N THR A 61 2.61 13.70 9.28
CA THR A 61 2.89 14.78 8.34
C THR A 61 1.88 14.78 7.20
N LYS A 62 1.86 15.87 6.42
CA LYS A 62 1.12 15.99 5.16
C LYS A 62 2.08 16.27 4.02
N PHE A 63 1.76 15.80 2.83
CA PHE A 63 2.55 16.00 1.62
C PHE A 63 1.66 16.05 0.38
N ASP A 64 2.11 16.76 -0.64
CA ASP A 64 1.41 16.97 -1.93
C ASP A 64 2.36 16.84 -3.13
N THR A 65 3.56 16.28 -2.92
CA THR A 65 4.52 16.02 -4.00
C THR A 65 5.07 14.59 -3.93
N VAL A 66 5.54 14.09 -5.09
CA VAL A 66 6.18 12.77 -5.21
C VAL A 66 7.45 12.69 -4.36
N GLU A 67 8.25 13.76 -4.34
CA GLU A 67 9.49 13.83 -3.57
C GLU A 67 9.24 13.78 -2.07
N ASP A 68 8.21 14.48 -1.59
CA ASP A 68 7.86 14.47 -0.17
C ASP A 68 7.29 13.12 0.26
N PHE A 69 6.52 12.46 -0.60
CA PHE A 69 6.11 11.07 -0.38
C PHE A 69 7.31 10.14 -0.21
N TRP A 70 8.26 10.14 -1.14
CA TRP A 70 9.42 9.25 -1.06
C TRP A 70 10.37 9.62 0.08
N SER A 71 10.53 10.92 0.37
CA SER A 71 11.29 11.39 1.52
C SER A 71 10.67 10.87 2.82
N LEU A 72 9.35 10.88 2.95
CA LEU A 72 8.66 10.31 4.11
C LEU A 72 8.78 8.79 4.15
N TYR A 73 8.41 8.09 3.07
CA TYR A 73 8.35 6.62 3.02
C TYR A 73 9.71 5.98 3.36
N ASN A 74 10.80 6.57 2.87
CA ASN A 74 12.16 6.06 3.11
C ASN A 74 12.69 6.33 4.53
N ASN A 75 12.06 7.22 5.30
CA ASN A 75 12.50 7.61 6.64
C ASN A 75 11.57 7.14 7.77
N ILE A 76 10.48 6.44 7.46
CA ILE A 76 9.62 5.80 8.47
C ILE A 76 9.94 4.31 8.63
N GLN A 77 9.54 3.73 9.75
CA GLN A 77 9.67 2.28 9.91
C GLN A 77 8.73 1.55 8.96
N PRO A 78 9.18 0.50 8.25
CA PRO A 78 8.30 -0.29 7.40
C PRO A 78 7.27 -1.05 8.26
N PRO A 79 6.04 -1.29 7.75
CA PRO A 79 4.97 -1.94 8.51
C PRO A 79 5.37 -3.28 9.13
N SER A 80 6.16 -4.10 8.45
CA SER A 80 6.61 -5.41 8.95
C SER A 80 7.50 -5.35 10.19
N LYS A 81 8.05 -4.17 10.54
CA LYS A 81 8.88 -3.94 11.72
C LYS A 81 8.12 -3.27 12.87
N LEU A 82 6.87 -2.86 12.68
CA LEU A 82 6.07 -2.26 13.75
C LEU A 82 5.64 -3.31 14.78
N SER A 83 5.46 -2.87 16.02
CA SER A 83 4.87 -3.70 17.07
C SER A 83 3.38 -3.99 16.80
N SER A 84 2.92 -5.17 17.22
CA SER A 84 1.49 -5.50 17.18
C SER A 84 0.65 -4.47 17.94
N GLY A 85 -0.45 -4.03 17.34
CA GLY A 85 -1.30 -2.96 17.86
C GLY A 85 -0.96 -1.57 17.30
N CYS A 86 0.02 -1.47 16.40
CA CYS A 86 0.29 -0.26 15.63
C CYS A 86 -0.39 -0.31 14.26
N ASP A 87 -0.78 0.87 13.76
CA ASP A 87 -1.33 1.07 12.43
C ASP A 87 -0.67 2.27 11.74
N TYR A 88 -0.56 2.19 10.40
CA TYR A 88 -0.40 3.38 9.57
C TYR A 88 -1.69 3.62 8.79
N SER A 89 -2.01 4.89 8.57
CA SER A 89 -3.13 5.28 7.72
C SER A 89 -2.71 6.45 6.82
N MET A 90 -2.97 6.38 5.52
CA MET A 90 -2.76 7.49 4.59
C MET A 90 -4.10 7.90 3.99
N PHE A 91 -4.53 9.13 4.26
CA PHE A 91 -5.84 9.65 3.85
C PHE A 91 -5.68 10.99 3.14
N LYS A 92 -6.60 11.34 2.25
CA LYS A 92 -6.62 12.66 1.61
C LYS A 92 -6.70 13.75 2.69
N ASP A 93 -6.09 14.91 2.41
CA ASP A 93 -6.12 16.03 3.34
C ASP A 93 -7.57 16.44 3.67
N GLY A 94 -7.84 16.68 4.96
CA GLY A 94 -9.18 16.95 5.46
C GLY A 94 -10.08 15.73 5.69
N ILE A 95 -9.56 14.50 5.53
CA ILE A 95 -10.26 13.27 5.91
C ILE A 95 -9.47 12.57 7.03
N GLU A 96 -10.11 12.38 8.18
CA GLU A 96 -9.52 11.63 9.29
C GLU A 96 -9.73 10.12 9.10
N PRO A 97 -8.77 9.26 9.51
CA PRO A 97 -8.85 7.81 9.34
C PRO A 97 -9.76 7.15 10.39
N MET A 98 -10.98 7.66 10.52
CA MET A 98 -11.99 7.20 11.47
C MET A 98 -13.37 7.14 10.81
N TRP A 99 -14.25 6.30 11.33
CA TRP A 99 -15.56 6.01 10.75
C TRP A 99 -16.55 7.16 11.00
N GLU A 100 -16.30 8.00 11.99
CA GLU A 100 -17.05 9.19 12.33
C GLU A 100 -16.84 10.35 11.34
N ASP A 101 -15.73 10.34 10.59
CA ASP A 101 -15.47 11.35 9.56
C ASP A 101 -16.61 11.35 8.53
N ARG A 102 -17.08 12.55 8.16
CA ARG A 102 -18.20 12.74 7.23
C ARG A 102 -18.00 12.02 5.90
N SER A 103 -16.75 11.86 5.46
CA SER A 103 -16.36 11.23 4.20
C SER A 103 -16.34 9.70 4.31
N ASN A 104 -16.24 9.16 5.53
CA ASN A 104 -16.12 7.73 5.79
C ASN A 104 -17.42 7.12 6.33
N LYS A 105 -18.28 7.87 7.01
CA LYS A 105 -19.46 7.32 7.72
C LYS A 105 -20.42 6.50 6.84
N CYS A 106 -20.59 6.88 5.58
CA CYS A 106 -21.43 6.18 4.60
C CYS A 106 -20.61 5.26 3.67
N GLY A 107 -19.32 5.16 3.95
CA GLY A 107 -18.34 4.44 3.16
C GLY A 107 -18.16 3.00 3.59
N GLY A 108 -17.07 2.43 3.10
CA GLY A 108 -16.64 1.08 3.45
C GLY A 108 -15.22 0.83 2.97
N ARG A 109 -14.78 -0.41 3.10
CA ARG A 109 -13.39 -0.78 2.79
C ARG A 109 -13.27 -2.10 2.05
N TRP A 110 -12.36 -2.14 1.07
CA TRP A 110 -11.81 -3.39 0.55
C TRP A 110 -10.77 -3.92 1.52
N LEU A 111 -10.96 -5.14 2.03
CA LEU A 111 -10.11 -5.72 3.06
C LEU A 111 -9.29 -6.89 2.54
N ILE A 112 -7.97 -6.78 2.68
CA ILE A 112 -7.02 -7.87 2.49
C ILE A 112 -6.52 -8.29 3.86
N THR A 113 -6.59 -9.59 4.16
CA THR A 113 -6.03 -10.17 5.38
C THR A 113 -4.81 -10.99 5.02
N LEU A 114 -3.67 -10.64 5.61
CA LEU A 114 -2.41 -11.32 5.41
C LEU A 114 -2.08 -12.17 6.64
N ALA A 115 -1.86 -13.47 6.43
CA ALA A 115 -1.46 -14.35 7.52
C ALA A 115 -0.05 -13.98 8.01
N LYS A 116 0.20 -14.15 9.32
CA LYS A 116 1.42 -13.68 10.00
C LYS A 116 2.72 -14.16 9.32
N GLN A 117 2.74 -15.36 8.76
CA GLN A 117 3.91 -15.92 8.09
C GLN A 117 4.37 -15.10 6.86
N HIS A 118 3.45 -14.36 6.22
CA HIS A 118 3.76 -13.55 5.05
C HIS A 118 4.14 -12.10 5.40
N ARG A 119 4.18 -11.73 6.68
CA ARG A 119 4.50 -10.37 7.14
C ARG A 119 5.84 -9.87 6.61
N HIS A 120 6.86 -10.73 6.64
CA HIS A 120 8.21 -10.34 6.27
C HIS A 120 8.51 -10.47 4.77
N THR A 121 7.60 -11.09 3.99
CA THR A 121 7.76 -11.28 2.54
C THR A 121 6.88 -10.35 1.73
N GLU A 122 5.58 -10.23 2.07
CA GLU A 122 4.60 -9.52 1.22
C GLU A 122 4.17 -8.16 1.78
N LEU A 123 4.10 -8.01 3.10
CA LEU A 123 3.34 -6.91 3.72
C LEU A 123 3.83 -5.52 3.30
N ASN A 124 5.15 -5.31 3.28
CA ASN A 124 5.73 -4.04 2.90
C ASN A 124 5.49 -3.72 1.43
N HIS A 125 5.56 -4.72 0.56
CA HIS A 125 5.28 -4.58 -0.87
C HIS A 125 3.82 -4.22 -1.10
N PHE A 126 2.88 -4.98 -0.52
CA PHE A 126 1.45 -4.66 -0.65
C PHE A 126 1.11 -3.28 -0.09
N TRP A 127 1.73 -2.88 1.02
CA TRP A 127 1.54 -1.54 1.54
C TRP A 127 2.05 -0.47 0.57
N LEU A 128 3.27 -0.62 0.05
CA LEU A 128 3.82 0.33 -0.92
C LEU A 128 2.95 0.43 -2.17
N GLU A 129 2.60 -0.69 -2.79
CA GLU A 129 1.74 -0.71 -3.98
C GLU A 129 0.38 -0.05 -3.71
N THR A 130 -0.17 -0.24 -2.51
CA THR A 130 -1.40 0.46 -2.10
C THR A 130 -1.20 1.96 -2.05
N LEU A 131 -0.11 2.44 -1.43
CA LEU A 131 0.20 3.87 -1.37
C LEU A 131 0.42 4.46 -2.77
N LEU A 132 1.11 3.73 -3.66
CA LEU A 132 1.33 4.13 -5.05
C LEU A 132 0.03 4.21 -5.83
N CYS A 133 -0.89 3.26 -5.65
CA CYS A 133 -2.24 3.33 -6.23
C CYS A 133 -3.01 4.57 -5.77
N LEU A 134 -2.84 4.99 -4.51
CA LEU A 134 -3.49 6.17 -3.96
C LEU A 134 -2.90 7.45 -4.56
N ILE A 135 -1.59 7.70 -4.38
CA ILE A 135 -0.97 8.97 -4.82
C ILE A 135 -0.92 9.09 -6.35
N GLY A 136 -0.87 7.97 -7.07
CA GLY A 136 -0.88 7.91 -8.53
C GLY A 136 -2.28 7.92 -9.14
N GLU A 137 -3.33 8.04 -8.32
CA GLU A 137 -4.73 8.04 -8.78
C GLU A 137 -5.07 6.81 -9.66
N GLY A 138 -4.56 5.64 -9.27
CA GLY A 138 -4.58 4.39 -10.05
C GLY A 138 -5.96 3.80 -10.33
N PHE A 139 -7.03 4.40 -9.80
CA PHE A 139 -8.42 4.02 -10.04
C PHE A 139 -9.14 4.92 -11.07
N GLY A 140 -8.39 5.78 -11.78
CA GLY A 140 -8.93 6.65 -12.83
C GLY A 140 -10.00 7.61 -12.31
N SER A 141 -11.13 7.70 -13.00
CA SER A 141 -12.25 8.58 -12.59
C SER A 141 -12.86 8.21 -11.24
N PHE A 142 -12.66 6.97 -10.77
CA PHE A 142 -13.15 6.48 -9.48
C PHE A 142 -12.21 6.81 -8.32
N SER A 143 -11.00 7.34 -8.57
CA SER A 143 -10.06 7.76 -7.53
C SER A 143 -10.63 8.88 -6.64
N ARG A 144 -11.60 9.65 -7.14
CA ARG A 144 -12.32 10.66 -6.34
C ARG A 144 -13.04 10.07 -5.13
N ASP A 145 -13.53 8.84 -5.25
CA ASP A 145 -14.31 8.13 -4.22
C ASP A 145 -13.40 7.43 -3.18
N ILE A 146 -12.09 7.42 -3.38
CA ILE A 146 -11.11 6.95 -2.40
C ILE A 146 -10.94 7.99 -1.28
N CYS A 147 -11.08 7.55 -0.03
CA CYS A 147 -10.75 8.36 1.14
C CYS A 147 -9.29 8.21 1.55
N GLY A 148 -8.81 6.96 1.57
CA GLY A 148 -7.49 6.62 2.07
C GLY A 148 -7.29 5.12 2.22
N SER A 149 -6.22 4.74 2.91
CA SER A 149 -5.89 3.35 3.20
C SER A 149 -5.33 3.19 4.62
N VAL A 150 -5.58 2.04 5.21
CA VAL A 150 -5.12 1.65 6.55
C VAL A 150 -4.40 0.31 6.47
N ILE A 151 -3.25 0.21 7.13
CA ILE A 151 -2.56 -1.05 7.43
C ILE A 151 -2.57 -1.32 8.93
N ASN A 152 -3.06 -2.49 9.33
CA ASN A 152 -3.15 -2.90 10.73
C ASN A 152 -2.18 -4.03 11.05
N ILE A 153 -1.29 -3.79 12.03
CA ILE A 153 -0.35 -4.81 12.49
C ILE A 153 -0.93 -5.52 13.70
N ARG A 154 -1.21 -6.83 13.59
CA ARG A 154 -1.85 -7.58 14.68
C ARG A 154 -1.16 -8.93 14.92
N ALA A 155 -1.32 -9.46 16.13
CA ALA A 155 -0.70 -10.72 16.53
C ALA A 155 -1.16 -11.93 15.68
N LYS A 156 -2.42 -11.96 15.25
CA LYS A 156 -3.02 -13.08 14.51
C LYS A 156 -2.86 -13.01 12.99
N GLY A 157 -2.49 -11.85 12.46
CA GLY A 157 -2.42 -11.59 11.02
C GLY A 157 -2.70 -10.12 10.74
N ASP A 158 -2.10 -9.60 9.68
CA ASP A 158 -2.18 -8.19 9.32
C ASP A 158 -3.33 -7.92 8.38
N LYS A 159 -3.73 -6.66 8.30
CA LYS A 159 -4.80 -6.23 7.40
C LYS A 159 -4.35 -5.02 6.61
N ILE A 160 -4.67 -4.97 5.34
CA ILE A 160 -4.55 -3.77 4.50
C ILE A 160 -5.93 -3.47 3.95
N ALA A 161 -6.34 -2.22 4.00
CA ALA A 161 -7.65 -1.83 3.52
C ALA A 161 -7.66 -0.49 2.79
N ILE A 162 -8.32 -0.42 1.65
CA ILE A 162 -8.64 0.84 0.97
C ILE A 162 -10.06 1.25 1.37
N TRP A 163 -10.24 2.50 1.79
CA TRP A 163 -11.50 3.07 2.22
C TRP A 163 -12.09 3.93 1.11
N THR A 164 -13.39 3.78 0.86
CA THR A 164 -14.13 4.57 -0.11
C THR A 164 -15.30 5.28 0.56
N SER A 165 -15.74 6.39 -0.02
CA SER A 165 -16.70 7.31 0.61
C SER A 165 -18.16 6.86 0.57
N ASN A 166 -18.51 5.95 -0.35
CA ASN A 166 -19.88 5.51 -0.54
C ASN A 166 -19.95 3.99 -0.76
N ALA A 167 -20.42 3.27 0.26
CA ALA A 167 -20.59 1.82 0.21
C ALA A 167 -21.74 1.36 -0.70
N GLU A 168 -22.66 2.23 -1.10
CA GLU A 168 -23.80 1.87 -1.94
C GLU A 168 -23.50 2.00 -3.45
N ASN A 169 -22.41 2.68 -3.82
CA ASN A 169 -22.00 2.82 -5.22
C ASN A 169 -21.32 1.54 -5.74
N CYS A 170 -22.14 0.55 -6.08
CA CYS A 170 -21.71 -0.79 -6.50
C CYS A 170 -20.71 -0.77 -7.66
N GLU A 171 -20.94 0.07 -8.68
CA GLU A 171 -20.06 0.20 -9.85
C GLU A 171 -18.67 0.66 -9.43
N THR A 172 -18.61 1.77 -8.69
CA THR A 172 -17.35 2.38 -8.24
C THR A 172 -16.59 1.45 -7.31
N VAL A 173 -17.26 0.89 -6.31
CA VAL A 173 -16.65 0.00 -5.32
C VAL A 173 -16.11 -1.26 -6.01
N THR A 174 -16.89 -1.86 -6.91
CA THR A 174 -16.49 -3.08 -7.62
C THR A 174 -15.32 -2.83 -8.57
N TYR A 175 -15.32 -1.69 -9.28
CA TYR A 175 -14.20 -1.29 -10.14
C TYR A 175 -12.91 -1.13 -9.32
N ILE A 176 -12.98 -0.35 -8.23
CA ILE A 176 -11.84 -0.13 -7.32
C ILE A 176 -11.30 -1.47 -6.81
N GLY A 177 -12.18 -2.38 -6.39
CA GLY A 177 -11.78 -3.68 -5.88
C GLY A 177 -11.04 -4.53 -6.92
N LYS A 178 -11.58 -4.64 -8.14
CA LYS A 178 -10.96 -5.39 -9.23
C LYS A 178 -9.59 -4.79 -9.60
N LYS A 179 -9.52 -3.47 -9.75
CA LYS A 179 -8.29 -2.76 -10.07
C LYS A 179 -7.24 -2.92 -8.97
N TYR A 180 -7.66 -2.82 -7.71
CA TYR A 180 -6.77 -3.00 -6.57
C TYR A 180 -6.19 -4.41 -6.50
N LYS A 181 -7.03 -5.43 -6.71
CA LYS A 181 -6.60 -6.84 -6.78
C LYS A 181 -5.58 -7.08 -7.90
N GLU A 182 -5.81 -6.47 -9.06
CA GLU A 182 -4.88 -6.50 -10.21
C GLU A 182 -3.55 -5.81 -9.88
N SER A 183 -3.59 -4.58 -9.35
CA SER A 183 -2.39 -3.80 -9.01
C SER A 183 -1.49 -4.50 -8.00
N LEU A 184 -2.08 -5.23 -7.05
CA LEU A 184 -1.33 -6.02 -6.06
C LEU A 184 -0.84 -7.38 -6.57
N GLY A 185 -1.14 -7.74 -7.83
CA GLY A 185 -0.77 -9.04 -8.39
C GLY A 185 -1.41 -10.22 -7.66
N LEU A 186 -2.56 -10.02 -7.02
CA LEU A 186 -3.21 -11.08 -6.25
C LEU A 186 -3.76 -12.18 -7.16
N PRO A 187 -3.67 -13.47 -6.77
CA PRO A 187 -4.19 -14.57 -7.58
C PRO A 187 -5.67 -14.38 -7.92
N GLN A 188 -6.07 -14.70 -9.16
CA GLN A 188 -7.46 -14.54 -9.60
C GLN A 188 -8.47 -15.31 -8.71
N LYS A 189 -8.05 -16.46 -8.18
CA LYS A 189 -8.86 -17.29 -7.25
C LYS A 189 -8.99 -16.70 -5.84
N LEU A 190 -8.12 -15.78 -5.44
CA LEU A 190 -8.20 -15.14 -4.12
C LEU A 190 -9.35 -14.14 -4.12
N VAL A 191 -10.36 -14.39 -3.31
CA VAL A 191 -11.50 -13.48 -3.16
C VAL A 191 -11.19 -12.47 -2.04
N ILE A 192 -11.31 -11.19 -2.35
CA ILE A 192 -11.27 -10.13 -1.33
C ILE A 192 -12.69 -9.61 -1.08
N GLY A 193 -12.93 -9.06 0.11
CA GLY A 193 -14.25 -8.64 0.56
C GLY A 193 -14.34 -7.14 0.82
N TYR A 194 -15.46 -6.54 0.43
CA TYR A 194 -15.80 -5.17 0.77
C TYR A 194 -16.75 -5.12 1.95
N GLN A 195 -16.44 -4.31 2.96
CA GLN A 195 -17.24 -4.18 4.19
C GLN A 195 -17.67 -2.73 4.38
N ALA A 196 -18.97 -2.49 4.56
CA ALA A 196 -19.47 -1.17 4.93
C ALA A 196 -18.98 -0.80 6.35
N HIS A 197 -18.69 0.48 6.56
CA HIS A 197 -18.24 0.96 7.87
C HIS A 197 -19.34 0.82 8.93
N ALA A 198 -20.59 1.12 8.59
CA ALA A 198 -21.75 0.94 9.47
C ALA A 198 -21.90 -0.50 10.00
N ASP A 199 -21.68 -1.51 9.14
CA ASP A 199 -21.76 -2.93 9.52
C ASP A 199 -20.58 -3.37 10.39
N THR A 200 -19.43 -2.70 10.26
CA THR A 200 -18.22 -3.02 11.02
C THR A 200 -18.25 -2.38 12.41
N ALA A 201 -18.81 -1.17 12.52
CA ALA A 201 -18.86 -0.43 13.78
C ALA A 201 -19.83 -1.02 14.80
N THR A 202 -20.90 -1.66 14.33
CA THR A 202 -21.98 -2.20 15.17
C THR A 202 -21.71 -3.61 15.72
N LYS A 203 -20.65 -4.28 15.28
CA LYS A 203 -20.37 -5.68 15.65
C LYS A 203 -19.27 -5.82 16.68
N SER A 204 -19.56 -6.61 17.73
CA SER A 204 -18.59 -7.08 18.74
C SER A 204 -17.87 -8.38 18.34
N ASN A 205 -18.40 -9.13 17.35
CA ASN A 205 -17.85 -10.41 16.88
C ASN A 205 -17.06 -10.29 15.56
N SER A 206 -16.11 -11.20 15.36
CA SER A 206 -14.97 -11.08 14.43
C SER A 206 -15.28 -11.12 12.92
N ILE A 207 -16.53 -11.35 12.49
CA ILE A 207 -16.88 -11.53 11.08
C ILE A 207 -17.98 -10.54 10.65
N THR A 208 -17.55 -9.43 10.03
CA THR A 208 -18.44 -8.54 9.28
C THR A 208 -18.82 -9.22 7.95
N LYS A 209 -20.10 -9.12 7.57
CA LYS A 209 -20.56 -9.65 6.28
C LYS A 209 -19.99 -8.77 5.16
N ASN A 210 -19.50 -9.39 4.10
CA ASN A 210 -19.06 -8.63 2.93
C ASN A 210 -20.28 -8.18 2.13
N LYS A 211 -20.32 -6.91 1.75
CA LYS A 211 -21.33 -6.33 0.86
C LYS A 211 -21.02 -6.66 -0.60
N PHE A 212 -19.74 -6.64 -0.98
CA PHE A 212 -19.26 -7.05 -2.30
C PHE A 212 -18.03 -7.94 -2.17
N VAL A 213 -17.73 -8.68 -3.24
CA VAL A 213 -16.55 -9.54 -3.37
C VAL A 213 -16.00 -9.46 -4.79
N VAL A 214 -14.67 -9.56 -4.95
CA VAL A 214 -13.96 -9.56 -6.25
C VAL A 214 -12.76 -10.51 -6.24
#